data_AF-A0A6B3HSV1-F1
#
_entry.id   AF-A0A6B3HSV1-F1
#
_cell.length_a   1.000
_cell.length_b   1.000
_cell.length_c   1.000
_cell.angle_alpha   90.00
_cell.angle_beta   90.00
_cell.angle_gamma   90.00
#
_symmetry.space_group_name_H-M   'P 1'
#
loop_
_entity.id
_entity.type
_entity.pdbx_description
1 polymer ?
#
loop_
_entity_poly.entity_id
_entity_poly.type
_entity_poly.pdbx_seq_one_letter_code
_entity_poly.pdbx_strand_id
1 'polypeptide(L)'
;LVARAVRAALGAPEVTDVVVTTDDGAIAEAARTAAAHLGAAHRLHCVERPAAIAGDTATSEAAVLHALDVYEAERARTVDVVLLVQCTSPFVSREDIDGVARAVAHEGADTAVTVAPFHGFVWRDGAAVEEGTYGVNHDKSVRPRRQDRPQDHLETGAAYAMDAAGFRTHRHRFFGHTALVPTDPARVLEIDDPHDLARARALAPLLDPSPLPSLADVDAVVLDFDGTQTDDRVMVDSDGRETVAVHRGDGLGIAALRKAGVPLLILSTEQNPVVAARARKLQVPVLHGIDRKDEALKQ
;
A
#
# COMPACT_ATOMS: atom_id res chain seq x y z
N LEU A 1 -10.80 -6.29 3.10
CA LEU A 1 -10.35 -6.38 1.69
C LEU A 1 -10.81 -5.16 0.90
N VAL A 2 -12.12 -4.92 0.74
CA VAL A 2 -12.64 -3.73 0.03
C VAL A 2 -12.01 -2.40 0.46
N ALA A 3 -11.84 -2.17 1.77
CA ALA A 3 -11.20 -0.95 2.28
C ALA A 3 -9.76 -0.74 1.76
N ARG A 4 -9.01 -1.82 1.49
CA ARG A 4 -7.64 -1.72 0.93
C ARG A 4 -7.69 -1.29 -0.53
N ALA A 5 -8.53 -1.95 -1.34
CA ALA A 5 -8.74 -1.57 -2.73
C ALA A 5 -9.24 -0.13 -2.89
N VAL A 6 -10.18 0.29 -2.04
CA VAL A 6 -10.69 1.68 -2.01
C VAL A 6 -9.58 2.68 -1.70
N ARG A 7 -8.73 2.42 -0.70
CA ARG A 7 -7.59 3.31 -0.38
C ARG A 7 -6.58 3.38 -1.52
N ALA A 8 -6.26 2.24 -2.13
CA ALA A 8 -5.34 2.19 -3.27
C ALA A 8 -5.89 2.98 -4.47
N ALA A 9 -7.17 2.78 -4.80
CA ALA A 9 -7.84 3.47 -5.91
C ALA A 9 -7.97 4.98 -5.66
N LEU A 10 -8.39 5.41 -4.46
CA LEU A 10 -8.50 6.85 -4.14
C LEU A 10 -7.14 7.55 -4.09
N GLY A 11 -6.08 6.81 -3.83
CA GLY A 11 -4.70 7.31 -3.84
C GLY A 11 -4.05 7.34 -5.23
N ALA A 12 -4.64 6.70 -6.24
CA ALA A 12 -4.12 6.69 -7.61
C ALA A 12 -4.44 8.03 -8.32
N PRO A 13 -3.42 8.78 -8.80
CA PRO A 13 -3.61 10.08 -9.45
C PRO A 13 -4.62 10.13 -10.59
N GLU A 14 -4.63 9.13 -11.49
CA GLU A 14 -5.53 9.11 -12.64
C GLU A 14 -6.99 8.78 -12.28
N VAL A 15 -7.26 8.29 -11.07
CA VAL A 15 -8.61 7.90 -10.65
C VAL A 15 -9.40 9.11 -10.19
N THR A 16 -10.49 9.47 -10.88
CA THR A 16 -11.34 10.59 -10.44
C THR A 16 -12.31 10.16 -9.33
N ASP A 17 -12.98 9.03 -9.55
CA ASP A 17 -14.06 8.52 -8.71
C ASP A 17 -13.93 7.01 -8.53
N VAL A 18 -14.38 6.51 -7.38
CA VAL A 18 -14.36 5.09 -7.03
C VAL A 18 -15.80 4.64 -6.80
N VAL A 19 -16.21 3.59 -7.51
CA VAL A 19 -17.53 2.96 -7.33
C VAL A 19 -17.34 1.60 -6.67
N VAL A 20 -17.99 1.39 -5.52
CA VAL A 20 -18.12 0.07 -4.90
C VAL A 20 -19.52 -0.45 -5.18
N THR A 21 -19.63 -1.41 -6.10
CA THR A 21 -20.88 -2.12 -6.35
C THR A 21 -20.98 -3.35 -5.46
N THR A 22 -22.04 -3.46 -4.66
CA THR A 22 -22.25 -4.54 -3.70
C THR A 22 -23.73 -4.71 -3.38
N ASP A 23 -24.13 -5.89 -2.95
CA ASP A 23 -25.45 -6.25 -2.40
C ASP A 23 -25.42 -6.38 -0.86
N ASP A 24 -24.32 -5.96 -0.22
CA ASP A 24 -24.08 -6.12 1.21
C ASP A 24 -23.74 -4.75 1.84
N GLY A 25 -24.59 -4.34 2.79
CA GLY A 25 -24.45 -3.07 3.50
C GLY A 25 -23.15 -2.94 4.29
N ALA A 26 -22.60 -4.04 4.83
CA ALA A 26 -21.33 -4.02 5.57
C ALA A 26 -20.13 -3.79 4.65
N ILE A 27 -20.17 -4.28 3.41
CA ILE A 27 -19.14 -4.00 2.39
C ILE A 27 -19.19 -2.51 2.03
N ALA A 28 -20.39 -1.97 1.80
CA ALA A 28 -20.58 -0.55 1.50
C ALA A 28 -20.09 0.34 2.66
N GLU A 29 -20.37 -0.04 3.90
CA GLU A 29 -19.93 0.70 5.09
C GLU A 29 -18.41 0.68 5.29
N ALA A 30 -17.78 -0.47 5.05
CA ALA A 30 -16.33 -0.60 5.09
C ALA A 30 -15.64 0.30 4.03
N ALA A 31 -16.24 0.42 2.85
CA ALA A 31 -15.77 1.34 1.81
C ALA A 31 -15.92 2.81 2.25
N ARG A 32 -17.10 3.20 2.75
CA ARG A 32 -17.37 4.56 3.25
C ARG A 32 -16.41 4.98 4.35
N THR A 33 -16.20 4.11 5.33
CA THR A 33 -15.24 4.33 6.42
C THR A 33 -13.83 4.56 5.87
N ALA A 34 -13.39 3.74 4.91
CA ALA A 34 -12.07 3.87 4.30
C ALA A 34 -11.89 5.20 3.55
N ALA A 35 -12.89 5.64 2.79
CA ALA A 35 -12.85 6.92 2.07
C ALA A 35 -12.92 8.12 3.03
N ALA A 36 -13.73 8.03 4.09
CA ALA A 36 -13.83 9.07 5.12
C ALA A 36 -12.50 9.30 5.84
N HIS A 37 -11.76 8.24 6.18
CA HIS A 37 -10.42 8.36 6.78
C HIS A 37 -9.40 9.06 5.86
N LEU A 38 -9.63 9.05 4.55
CA LEU A 38 -8.80 9.75 3.57
C LEU A 38 -9.31 11.17 3.24
N GLY A 39 -10.42 11.63 3.85
CA GLY A 39 -11.06 12.88 3.47
C GLY A 39 -11.63 12.88 2.05
N ALA A 40 -11.78 11.70 1.43
CA ALA A 40 -12.14 11.52 0.02
C ALA A 40 -13.54 10.91 -0.16
N ALA A 41 -14.41 11.04 0.84
CA ALA A 41 -15.79 10.53 0.79
C ALA A 41 -16.59 11.06 -0.41
N HIS A 42 -16.28 12.27 -0.89
CA HIS A 42 -16.92 12.88 -2.06
C HIS A 42 -16.61 12.17 -3.39
N ARG A 43 -15.53 11.38 -3.45
CA ARG A 43 -15.09 10.59 -4.62
C ARG A 43 -15.54 9.13 -4.55
N LEU A 44 -16.15 8.68 -3.45
CA LEU A 44 -16.62 7.31 -3.30
C LEU A 44 -18.14 7.24 -3.52
N HIS A 45 -18.56 6.28 -4.34
CA HIS A 45 -19.97 5.99 -4.62
C HIS A 45 -20.24 4.52 -4.32
N CYS A 46 -21.30 4.24 -3.56
CA CYS A 46 -21.74 2.88 -3.31
C CYS A 46 -23.00 2.61 -4.14
N VAL A 47 -22.94 1.60 -5.00
CA VAL A 47 -24.05 1.21 -5.87
C VAL A 47 -24.59 -0.14 -5.41
N GLU A 48 -25.86 -0.17 -5.04
CA GLU A 48 -26.55 -1.42 -4.67
C GLU A 48 -26.66 -2.31 -5.91
N ARG A 49 -26.15 -3.55 -5.81
CA ARG A 49 -26.13 -4.48 -6.94
C ARG A 49 -27.44 -5.29 -6.99
N PRO A 50 -28.14 -5.36 -8.15
CA PRO A 50 -29.30 -6.21 -8.31
C PRO A 50 -28.96 -7.69 -8.09
N ALA A 51 -29.86 -8.43 -7.43
CA ALA A 51 -29.69 -9.85 -7.13
C ALA A 51 -29.35 -10.72 -8.36
N ALA A 52 -29.86 -10.35 -9.55
CA ALA A 52 -29.62 -11.07 -10.81
C ALA A 52 -28.14 -11.08 -11.25
N ILE A 53 -27.31 -10.17 -10.73
CA ILE A 53 -25.88 -10.06 -11.03
C ILE A 53 -25.00 -10.10 -9.77
N ALA A 54 -25.55 -10.64 -8.67
CA ALA A 54 -24.85 -10.78 -7.39
C ALA A 54 -24.51 -12.23 -7.00
N GLY A 55 -25.07 -13.23 -7.70
CA GLY A 55 -24.80 -14.65 -7.43
C GLY A 55 -23.55 -15.21 -8.10
N ASP A 56 -23.19 -16.46 -7.78
CA ASP A 56 -21.95 -17.13 -8.20
C ASP A 56 -21.77 -17.27 -9.73
N THR A 57 -22.85 -17.16 -10.50
CA THR A 57 -22.82 -17.23 -11.96
C THR A 57 -22.72 -15.86 -12.63
N ALA A 58 -22.77 -14.78 -11.86
CA ALA A 58 -22.65 -13.43 -12.37
C ALA A 58 -21.21 -13.13 -12.80
N THR A 59 -21.05 -12.57 -13.99
CA THR A 59 -19.73 -12.16 -14.48
C THR A 59 -19.31 -10.83 -13.86
N SER A 60 -18.01 -10.64 -13.67
CA SER A 60 -17.46 -9.34 -13.23
C SER A 60 -17.87 -8.22 -14.19
N GLU A 61 -17.90 -8.51 -15.49
CA GLU A 61 -18.28 -7.58 -16.55
C GLU A 61 -19.72 -7.07 -16.38
N ALA A 62 -20.67 -7.92 -15.97
CA ALA A 62 -22.05 -7.51 -15.74
C ALA A 62 -22.16 -6.53 -14.56
N ALA A 63 -21.40 -6.78 -13.48
CA ALA A 63 -21.34 -5.88 -12.34
C ALA A 63 -20.70 -4.53 -12.68
N VAL A 64 -19.62 -4.52 -13.48
CA VAL A 64 -18.96 -3.29 -13.92
C VAL A 64 -19.86 -2.48 -14.84
N LEU A 65 -20.53 -3.11 -15.82
CA LEU A 65 -21.47 -2.42 -16.71
C LEU A 65 -22.62 -1.77 -15.92
N HIS A 66 -23.21 -2.50 -14.97
CA HIS A 66 -24.25 -1.96 -14.09
C HIS A 66 -23.76 -0.75 -13.28
N ALA A 67 -22.58 -0.87 -12.65
CA ALA A 67 -22.00 0.21 -11.86
C ALA A 67 -21.70 1.45 -12.71
N LEU A 68 -21.20 1.25 -13.93
CA LEU A 68 -20.94 2.31 -14.89
C LEU A 68 -22.24 3.03 -15.30
N ASP A 69 -23.30 2.28 -15.65
CA ASP A 69 -24.60 2.83 -16.04
C ASP A 69 -25.22 3.69 -14.93
N VAL A 70 -25.22 3.18 -13.68
CA VAL A 70 -25.76 3.92 -12.52
C VAL A 70 -24.95 5.18 -12.26
N TYR A 71 -23.61 5.08 -12.29
CA TYR A 71 -22.73 6.21 -12.04
C TYR A 71 -22.92 7.34 -13.07
N GLU A 72 -22.92 7.02 -14.37
CA GLU A 72 -23.09 8.03 -15.42
C GLU A 72 -24.47 8.69 -15.36
N ALA A 73 -25.52 7.92 -15.04
CA ALA A 73 -26.87 8.44 -14.89
C ALA A 73 -27.01 9.39 -13.68
N GLU A 74 -26.44 9.04 -12.53
CA GLU A 74 -26.50 9.86 -11.32
C GLU A 74 -25.64 11.12 -11.41
N ARG A 75 -24.50 11.05 -12.12
CA ARG A 75 -23.54 12.16 -12.22
C ARG A 75 -23.72 13.03 -13.45
N ALA A 76 -24.57 12.62 -14.39
CA ALA A 76 -24.73 13.29 -15.68
C ALA A 76 -23.37 13.56 -16.36
N ARG A 77 -22.46 12.58 -16.27
CA ARG A 77 -21.08 12.63 -16.77
C ARG A 77 -20.74 11.29 -17.41
N THR A 78 -20.03 11.34 -18.53
CA THR A 78 -19.47 10.16 -19.20
C THR A 78 -18.12 9.77 -18.60
N VAL A 79 -17.86 8.47 -18.53
CA VAL A 79 -16.57 7.91 -18.14
C VAL A 79 -15.74 7.63 -19.39
N ASP A 80 -14.46 8.02 -19.36
CA ASP A 80 -13.52 7.75 -20.45
C ASP A 80 -12.83 6.39 -20.27
N VAL A 81 -12.42 6.08 -19.04
CA VAL A 81 -11.73 4.84 -18.67
C VAL A 81 -12.43 4.20 -17.48
N VAL A 82 -12.76 2.92 -17.59
CA VAL A 82 -13.32 2.12 -16.51
C VAL A 82 -12.27 1.18 -15.93
N LEU A 83 -12.16 1.16 -14.60
CA LEU A 83 -11.24 0.31 -13.87
C LEU A 83 -12.00 -0.80 -13.14
N LEU A 84 -11.60 -2.05 -13.35
CA LEU A 84 -11.99 -3.18 -12.52
C LEU A 84 -10.86 -3.46 -11.53
N VAL A 85 -11.07 -3.14 -10.25
CA VAL A 85 -10.11 -3.43 -9.18
C VAL A 85 -10.69 -4.50 -8.26
N GLN A 86 -10.07 -5.67 -8.21
CA GLN A 86 -10.58 -6.78 -7.40
C GLN A 86 -10.00 -6.72 -5.99
N CYS A 87 -10.88 -6.70 -4.98
CA CYS A 87 -10.42 -6.63 -3.60
C CYS A 87 -9.86 -7.96 -3.06
N THR A 88 -9.95 -9.05 -3.82
CA THR A 88 -9.29 -10.34 -3.57
C THR A 88 -7.77 -10.27 -3.73
N SER A 89 -7.24 -9.21 -4.35
CA SER A 89 -5.81 -8.88 -4.40
C SER A 89 -5.44 -7.88 -3.28
N PRO A 90 -5.11 -8.33 -2.05
CA PRO A 90 -5.03 -7.47 -0.86
C PRO A 90 -3.86 -6.47 -0.88
N PHE A 91 -2.86 -6.68 -1.73
CA PHE A 91 -1.63 -5.87 -1.80
C PHE A 91 -1.54 -5.00 -3.05
N VAL A 92 -2.63 -4.87 -3.81
CA VAL A 92 -2.72 -3.91 -4.91
C VAL A 92 -2.34 -2.52 -4.41
N SER A 93 -1.38 -1.88 -5.09
CA SER A 93 -0.88 -0.56 -4.74
C SER A 93 -1.58 0.53 -5.56
N ARG A 94 -1.44 1.78 -5.12
CA ARG A 94 -1.92 2.93 -5.90
C ARG A 94 -1.15 3.03 -7.23
N GLU A 95 0.14 2.68 -7.23
CA GLU A 95 0.98 2.66 -8.41
C GLU A 95 0.53 1.62 -9.45
N ASP A 96 0.07 0.44 -9.00
CA ASP A 96 -0.45 -0.58 -9.91
C ASP A 96 -1.73 -0.10 -10.61
N ILE A 97 -2.65 0.50 -9.85
CA ILE A 97 -3.92 1.03 -10.35
C ILE A 97 -3.68 2.23 -11.28
N ASP A 98 -2.80 3.14 -10.89
CA ASP A 98 -2.42 4.31 -11.68
C ASP A 98 -1.74 3.89 -12.99
N GLY A 99 -0.90 2.85 -12.95
CA GLY A 99 -0.22 2.30 -14.12
C GLY A 99 -1.19 1.82 -15.19
N VAL A 100 -2.20 1.01 -14.82
CA VAL A 100 -3.21 0.54 -15.78
C VAL A 100 -4.11 1.68 -16.27
N ALA A 101 -4.49 2.61 -15.39
CA ALA A 101 -5.30 3.77 -15.76
C ALA A 101 -4.59 4.66 -16.79
N ARG A 102 -3.31 4.98 -16.54
CA ARG A 102 -2.47 5.80 -17.41
C ARG A 102 -2.23 5.16 -18.77
N ALA A 103 -2.07 3.84 -18.83
CA ALA A 103 -1.88 3.11 -20.08
C ALA A 103 -3.05 3.31 -21.06
N VAL A 104 -4.28 3.34 -20.55
CA VAL A 104 -5.48 3.58 -21.37
C VAL A 104 -5.70 5.08 -21.59
N ALA A 105 -5.64 5.89 -20.52
CA ALA A 105 -5.97 7.31 -20.59
C ALA A 105 -4.98 8.14 -21.44
N HIS A 106 -3.70 7.77 -21.42
CA HIS A 106 -2.63 8.63 -21.95
C HIS A 106 -1.68 7.93 -22.94
N GLU A 107 -1.57 6.61 -22.91
CA GLU A 107 -0.59 5.85 -23.74
C GLU A 107 -1.22 5.13 -24.94
N GLY A 108 -2.54 5.25 -25.12
CA GLY A 108 -3.25 4.73 -26.30
C GLY A 108 -3.51 3.23 -26.30
N ALA A 109 -3.50 2.57 -25.14
CA ALA A 109 -4.01 1.21 -25.01
C ALA A 109 -5.54 1.19 -24.97
N ASP A 110 -6.15 0.16 -25.57
CA ASP A 110 -7.60 -0.05 -25.46
C ASP A 110 -7.96 -0.68 -24.11
N THR A 111 -7.09 -1.56 -23.62
CA THR A 111 -7.17 -2.15 -22.29
C THR A 111 -5.79 -2.27 -21.65
N ALA A 112 -5.74 -2.41 -20.33
CA ALA A 112 -4.52 -2.69 -19.60
C ALA A 112 -4.78 -3.64 -18.43
N VAL A 113 -3.78 -4.44 -18.08
CA VAL A 113 -3.88 -5.42 -16.98
C VAL A 113 -2.58 -5.47 -16.18
N THR A 114 -2.72 -5.60 -14.85
CA THR A 114 -1.58 -5.85 -13.96
C THR A 114 -1.06 -7.27 -14.14
N VAL A 115 0.25 -7.39 -14.37
CA VAL A 115 0.93 -8.68 -14.52
C VAL A 115 2.20 -8.76 -13.69
N ALA A 116 2.65 -9.96 -13.36
CA ALA A 116 3.95 -10.18 -12.75
C ALA A 116 4.81 -11.14 -13.57
N PRO A 117 6.16 -11.03 -13.50
CA PRO A 117 7.05 -11.99 -14.14
C PRO A 117 6.74 -13.43 -13.71
N PHE A 118 6.48 -14.30 -14.67
CA PHE A 118 6.20 -15.70 -14.44
C PHE A 118 7.33 -16.58 -14.96
N HIS A 119 7.79 -17.50 -14.12
CA HIS A 119 8.92 -18.38 -14.46
C HIS A 119 8.60 -19.86 -14.31
N GLY A 120 7.35 -20.18 -13.97
CA GLY A 120 6.88 -21.55 -13.87
C GLY A 120 6.93 -22.27 -15.22
N PHE A 121 7.09 -23.57 -15.15
CA PHE A 121 6.88 -24.45 -16.30
C PHE A 121 5.45 -24.97 -16.22
N VAL A 122 4.61 -24.57 -17.16
CA VAL A 122 3.20 -25.00 -17.18
C VAL A 122 3.12 -26.30 -17.96
N TRP A 123 2.55 -27.32 -17.33
CA TRP A 123 2.23 -28.60 -17.93
C TRP A 123 0.73 -28.70 -18.12
N ARG A 124 0.30 -29.35 -19.19
CA ARG A 124 -1.10 -29.67 -19.44
C ARG A 124 -1.24 -31.15 -19.73
N ASP A 125 -2.26 -31.75 -19.13
CA ASP A 125 -2.73 -33.08 -19.52
C ASP A 125 -3.51 -32.92 -20.83
N GLY A 126 -3.04 -33.58 -21.89
CA GLY A 126 -3.71 -33.55 -23.19
C GLY A 126 -5.13 -34.12 -23.09
N ALA A 127 -6.11 -33.37 -23.60
CA ALA A 127 -7.43 -33.90 -23.90
C ALA A 127 -7.74 -33.75 -25.40
N ALA A 128 -8.27 -34.83 -25.98
CA ALA A 128 -8.84 -35.04 -27.32
C ALA A 128 -7.97 -34.74 -28.57
N VAL A 129 -6.93 -33.90 -28.51
CA VAL A 129 -6.21 -33.44 -29.72
C VAL A 129 -4.76 -33.92 -29.81
N GLU A 130 -4.13 -34.24 -28.67
CA GLU A 130 -2.77 -34.82 -28.61
C GLU A 130 -2.71 -35.87 -27.48
N GLU A 131 -2.18 -37.06 -27.78
CA GLU A 131 -1.93 -38.10 -26.78
C GLU A 131 -0.80 -37.69 -25.83
N GLY A 132 -1.09 -37.61 -24.52
CA GLY A 132 -0.09 -37.46 -23.46
C GLY A 132 0.04 -36.05 -22.87
N THR A 133 0.94 -35.91 -21.89
CA THR A 133 1.24 -34.64 -21.21
C THR A 133 2.27 -33.82 -21.98
N TYR A 134 2.07 -32.51 -22.04
CA TYR A 134 2.96 -31.59 -22.76
C TYR A 134 3.19 -30.28 -22.00
N GLY A 135 4.32 -29.63 -22.29
CA GLY A 135 4.65 -28.31 -21.78
C GLY A 135 3.95 -27.21 -22.59
N VAL A 136 3.29 -26.27 -21.91
CA VAL A 136 2.55 -25.17 -22.57
C VAL A 136 3.50 -24.06 -23.00
N ASN A 137 4.44 -23.69 -22.13
CA ASN A 137 5.41 -22.61 -22.34
C ASN A 137 6.86 -23.10 -22.42
N HIS A 138 7.05 -24.40 -22.69
CA HIS A 138 8.35 -25.02 -22.79
C HIS A 138 8.30 -26.34 -23.57
N ASP A 139 9.43 -26.71 -24.17
CA ASP A 139 9.64 -28.05 -24.71
C ASP A 139 10.16 -28.97 -23.60
N LYS A 140 9.57 -30.16 -23.45
CA LYS A 140 10.05 -31.15 -22.46
C LYS A 140 11.43 -31.73 -22.81
N SER A 141 11.82 -31.70 -24.09
CA SER A 141 13.09 -32.23 -24.58
C SER A 141 14.28 -31.29 -24.31
N VAL A 142 14.00 -30.00 -24.10
CA VAL A 142 15.03 -28.99 -23.82
C VAL A 142 14.55 -28.10 -22.68
N ARG A 143 15.26 -28.12 -21.55
CA ARG A 143 14.94 -27.27 -20.41
C ARG A 143 15.88 -26.04 -20.36
N PRO A 144 15.51 -24.92 -21.00
CA PRO A 144 16.32 -23.70 -20.97
C PRO A 144 16.37 -23.11 -19.56
N ARG A 145 17.47 -22.40 -19.26
CA ARG A 145 17.60 -21.65 -17.99
C ARG A 145 16.68 -20.44 -18.04
N ARG A 146 16.33 -19.90 -16.87
CA ARG A 146 15.39 -18.77 -16.73
C ARG A 146 15.79 -17.55 -17.58
N GLN A 147 17.07 -17.23 -17.63
CA GLN A 147 17.61 -16.08 -18.37
C GLN A 147 17.62 -16.27 -19.89
N ASP A 148 17.46 -17.50 -20.39
CA ASP A 148 17.50 -17.81 -21.82
C ASP A 148 16.09 -17.89 -22.43
N ARG A 149 15.04 -17.62 -21.64
CA ARG A 149 13.63 -17.74 -22.05
C ARG A 149 13.00 -16.36 -22.30
N PRO A 150 12.05 -16.26 -23.23
CA PRO A 150 11.11 -15.14 -23.26
C PRO A 150 10.42 -14.98 -21.89
N GLN A 151 10.12 -13.73 -21.52
CA GLN A 151 9.44 -13.45 -20.27
C GLN A 151 7.95 -13.76 -20.42
N ASP A 152 7.48 -14.76 -19.68
CA ASP A 152 6.06 -14.97 -19.48
C ASP A 152 5.54 -14.04 -18.38
N HIS A 153 4.28 -13.66 -18.49
CA HIS A 153 3.60 -12.79 -17.55
C HIS A 153 2.37 -13.51 -16.98
N LEU A 154 2.25 -13.50 -15.65
CA LEU A 154 1.07 -13.99 -14.95
C LEU A 154 0.17 -12.79 -14.64
N GLU A 155 -1.09 -12.85 -15.06
CA GLU A 155 -2.14 -11.94 -14.62
C GLU A 155 -2.29 -12.00 -13.11
N THR A 156 -2.30 -10.84 -12.44
CA THR A 156 -2.31 -10.82 -10.97
C THR A 156 -3.71 -10.83 -10.36
N GLY A 157 -4.77 -10.73 -11.17
CA GLY A 157 -6.14 -10.58 -10.64
C GLY A 157 -6.38 -9.28 -9.88
N ALA A 158 -5.56 -8.24 -10.08
CA ALA A 158 -5.57 -7.05 -9.21
C ALA A 158 -6.31 -5.86 -9.83
N ALA A 159 -5.85 -5.38 -10.99
CA ALA A 159 -6.45 -4.24 -11.65
C ALA A 159 -6.46 -4.39 -13.18
N TYR A 160 -7.56 -3.95 -13.78
CA TYR A 160 -7.79 -3.89 -15.22
C TYR A 160 -8.31 -2.51 -15.57
N ALA A 161 -7.81 -1.93 -16.65
CA ALA A 161 -8.34 -0.71 -17.24
C ALA A 161 -8.89 -1.01 -18.63
N MET A 162 -10.00 -0.37 -18.99
CA MET A 162 -10.61 -0.49 -20.30
C MET A 162 -11.09 0.89 -20.74
N ASP A 163 -10.90 1.22 -22.03
CA ASP A 163 -11.66 2.30 -22.66
C ASP A 163 -13.17 2.04 -22.47
N ALA A 164 -13.90 3.03 -21.97
CA ALA A 164 -15.29 2.83 -21.59
C ALA A 164 -16.21 2.53 -22.79
N ALA A 165 -15.98 3.17 -23.94
CA ALA A 165 -16.77 2.92 -25.16
C ALA A 165 -16.46 1.53 -25.75
N GLY A 166 -15.18 1.15 -25.74
CA GLY A 166 -14.70 -0.17 -26.09
C GLY A 166 -15.28 -1.25 -25.19
N PHE A 167 -15.30 -1.04 -23.87
CA PHE A 167 -15.88 -1.97 -22.91
C PHE A 167 -17.38 -2.16 -23.13
N ARG A 168 -18.13 -1.08 -23.38
CA ARG A 168 -19.56 -1.16 -23.71
C ARG A 168 -19.81 -1.94 -25.00
N THR A 169 -18.95 -1.77 -25.99
CA THR A 169 -19.07 -2.44 -27.30
C THR A 169 -18.77 -3.94 -27.19
N HIS A 170 -17.64 -4.29 -26.57
CA HIS A 170 -17.16 -5.68 -26.52
C HIS A 170 -17.76 -6.48 -25.36
N ARG A 171 -18.24 -5.81 -24.31
CA ARG A 171 -18.79 -6.40 -23.08
C ARG A 171 -17.82 -7.40 -22.43
N HIS A 172 -16.53 -7.16 -22.58
CA HIS A 172 -15.45 -8.01 -22.12
C HIS A 172 -14.23 -7.15 -21.75
N ARG A 173 -13.44 -7.56 -20.77
CA ARG A 173 -12.30 -6.77 -20.25
C ARG A 173 -11.05 -6.77 -21.14
N PHE A 174 -11.03 -7.64 -22.15
CA PHE A 174 -9.95 -7.75 -23.12
C PHE A 174 -10.49 -7.53 -24.53
N PHE A 175 -9.99 -6.47 -25.18
CA PHE A 175 -10.24 -6.11 -26.57
C PHE A 175 -9.12 -5.17 -27.05
N GLY A 176 -8.96 -5.04 -28.37
CA GLY A 176 -7.98 -4.14 -28.96
C GLY A 176 -6.54 -4.43 -28.51
N HIS A 177 -5.74 -3.38 -28.37
CA HIS A 177 -4.39 -3.44 -27.83
C HIS A 177 -4.41 -3.46 -26.28
N THR A 178 -3.99 -4.58 -25.71
CA THR A 178 -3.85 -4.77 -24.26
C THR A 178 -2.43 -4.47 -23.79
N ALA A 179 -2.26 -3.42 -22.99
CA ALA A 179 -1.01 -3.12 -22.31
C ALA A 179 -0.82 -4.02 -21.08
N LEU A 180 0.40 -4.56 -20.91
CA LEU A 180 0.79 -5.30 -19.72
C LEU A 180 1.51 -4.35 -18.77
N VAL A 181 1.00 -4.19 -17.55
CA VAL A 181 1.58 -3.33 -16.52
C VAL A 181 2.28 -4.21 -15.48
N PRO A 182 3.62 -4.27 -15.47
CA PRO A 182 4.36 -5.12 -14.55
C PRO A 182 4.24 -4.63 -13.11
N THR A 183 3.99 -5.54 -12.18
CA THR A 183 3.90 -5.27 -10.74
C THR A 183 4.96 -6.08 -9.97
N ASP A 184 5.13 -5.77 -8.68
CA ASP A 184 6.05 -6.50 -7.81
C ASP A 184 5.54 -7.92 -7.55
N PRO A 185 6.25 -8.99 -8.00
CA PRO A 185 5.84 -10.36 -7.76
C PRO A 185 5.72 -10.72 -6.28
N ALA A 186 6.40 -9.99 -5.37
CA ALA A 186 6.26 -10.21 -3.92
C ALA A 186 4.89 -9.80 -3.37
N ARG A 187 4.13 -8.98 -4.11
CA ARG A 187 2.80 -8.51 -3.76
C ARG A 187 1.67 -9.33 -4.40
N VAL A 188 2.00 -10.26 -5.29
CA VAL A 188 0.98 -11.07 -5.98
C VAL A 188 0.45 -12.16 -5.05
N LEU A 189 -0.80 -11.97 -4.64
CA LEU A 189 -1.59 -12.92 -3.87
C LEU A 189 -3.06 -12.66 -4.20
N GLU A 190 -3.80 -13.70 -4.53
CA GLU A 190 -5.25 -13.67 -4.64
C GLU A 190 -5.85 -14.44 -3.47
N ILE A 191 -6.93 -13.93 -2.88
CA ILE A 191 -7.64 -14.56 -1.77
C ILE A 191 -8.90 -15.24 -2.29
N ASP A 192 -8.81 -16.56 -2.46
CA ASP A 192 -9.94 -17.40 -2.84
C ASP A 192 -10.41 -18.26 -1.67
N ASP A 193 -9.50 -18.66 -0.78
CA ASP A 193 -9.81 -19.51 0.36
C ASP A 193 -9.22 -19.00 1.71
N PRO A 194 -9.64 -19.55 2.86
CA PRO A 194 -9.17 -19.11 4.17
C PRO A 194 -7.65 -19.16 4.39
N HIS A 195 -6.92 -20.03 3.71
CA HIS A 195 -5.45 -20.14 3.78
C HIS A 195 -4.78 -18.96 3.07
N ASP A 196 -5.34 -18.46 1.96
CA ASP A 196 -4.84 -17.26 1.30
C ASP A 196 -5.01 -16.05 2.20
N LEU A 197 -6.14 -15.95 2.90
CA LEU A 197 -6.34 -14.89 3.89
C LEU A 197 -5.33 -15.00 5.04
N ALA A 198 -4.99 -16.21 5.50
CA ALA A 198 -3.96 -16.42 6.50
C ALA A 198 -2.57 -15.99 6.00
N ARG A 199 -2.23 -16.34 4.75
CA ARG A 199 -0.99 -15.90 4.08
C ARG A 199 -0.94 -14.38 3.95
N ALA A 200 -2.04 -13.75 3.51
CA ALA A 200 -2.14 -12.29 3.41
C ALA A 200 -1.89 -11.62 4.77
N ARG A 201 -2.46 -12.15 5.86
CA ARG A 201 -2.24 -11.62 7.21
C ARG A 201 -0.79 -11.74 7.66
N ALA A 202 -0.11 -12.84 7.32
CA ALA A 202 1.30 -13.04 7.66
C ALA A 202 2.23 -12.09 6.87
N LEU A 203 1.89 -11.79 5.62
CA LEU A 203 2.68 -10.90 4.76
C LEU A 203 2.40 -9.41 4.98
N ALA A 204 1.21 -9.04 5.46
CA ALA A 204 0.80 -7.65 5.60
C ALA A 204 1.81 -6.75 6.36
N PRO A 205 2.40 -7.16 7.50
CA PRO A 205 3.41 -6.34 8.19
C PRO A 205 4.70 -6.09 7.39
N LEU A 206 4.98 -6.91 6.38
CA LEU A 206 6.17 -6.81 5.54
C LEU A 206 5.92 -6.00 4.27
N LEU A 207 4.69 -6.03 3.75
CA LEU A 207 4.32 -5.45 2.46
C LEU A 207 3.55 -4.13 2.58
N ASP A 208 2.81 -3.94 3.66
CA ASP A 208 2.11 -2.69 3.90
C ASP A 208 3.14 -1.60 4.22
N PRO A 209 2.95 -0.37 3.70
CA PRO A 209 3.77 0.76 4.13
C PRO A 209 3.70 0.85 5.65
N SER A 210 4.87 0.90 6.28
CA SER A 210 4.97 0.92 7.74
C SER A 210 4.13 2.09 8.26
N PRO A 211 3.24 1.87 9.25
CA PRO A 211 2.46 2.95 9.87
C PRO A 211 3.32 3.88 10.72
N LEU A 212 4.65 3.76 10.63
CA LEU A 212 5.57 4.63 11.33
C LEU A 212 5.45 6.04 10.74
N PRO A 213 5.44 7.07 11.60
CA PRO A 213 5.43 8.44 11.14
C PRO A 213 6.61 8.67 10.19
N SER A 214 6.32 9.29 9.05
CA SER A 214 7.35 9.82 8.18
C SER A 214 7.97 11.06 8.83
N LEU A 215 9.08 11.54 8.27
CA LEU A 215 9.69 12.81 8.71
C LEU A 215 8.69 13.98 8.67
N ALA A 216 7.75 13.97 7.73
CA ALA A 216 6.74 15.02 7.59
C ALA A 216 5.67 14.97 8.68
N ASP A 217 5.52 13.85 9.38
CA ASP A 217 4.56 13.65 10.46
C ASP A 217 5.14 14.00 11.84
N VAL A 218 6.42 14.41 11.90
CA VAL A 218 7.15 14.66 13.16
C VAL A 218 7.55 16.13 13.25
N ASP A 219 6.92 16.86 14.16
CA ASP A 219 7.23 18.28 14.41
C ASP A 219 8.56 18.48 15.15
N ALA A 220 8.91 17.57 16.06
CA ALA A 220 10.14 17.61 16.84
C ALA A 220 10.49 16.24 17.46
N VAL A 221 11.75 16.04 17.83
CA VAL A 221 12.20 14.93 18.68
C VAL A 221 12.67 15.49 20.01
N VAL A 222 11.97 15.13 21.08
CA VAL A 222 12.30 15.51 22.46
C VAL A 222 12.89 14.30 23.17
N LEU A 223 14.09 14.44 23.70
CA LEU A 223 14.82 13.38 24.38
C LEU A 223 14.86 13.67 25.88
N ASP A 224 14.60 12.66 26.70
CA ASP A 224 15.02 12.73 28.10
C ASP A 224 16.55 12.60 28.19
N PHE A 225 17.08 12.87 29.39
CA PHE A 225 18.45 12.56 29.72
C PHE A 225 18.53 11.18 30.36
N ASP A 226 17.95 11.01 31.55
CA ASP A 226 17.94 9.73 32.26
C ASP A 226 17.03 8.72 31.56
N GLY A 227 17.46 7.46 31.55
CA GLY A 227 16.80 6.32 30.90
C GLY A 227 16.78 6.37 29.37
N THR A 228 17.23 7.49 28.77
CA THR A 228 17.27 7.70 27.32
C THR A 228 18.70 7.82 26.80
N GLN A 229 19.49 8.72 27.40
CA GLN A 229 20.91 8.92 27.04
C GLN A 229 21.87 8.25 28.04
N THR A 230 21.36 7.87 29.20
CA THR A 230 22.05 7.06 30.21
C THR A 230 21.33 5.71 30.35
N ASP A 231 21.95 4.78 31.05
CA ASP A 231 21.37 3.49 31.43
C ASP A 231 20.73 3.53 32.84
N ASP A 232 20.37 4.73 33.32
CA ASP A 232 19.86 5.01 34.68
C ASP A 232 20.82 4.64 35.82
N ARG A 233 22.10 4.41 35.53
CA ARG A 233 23.11 4.16 36.56
C ARG A 233 23.87 5.42 36.89
N VAL A 234 23.97 5.67 38.19
CA VAL A 234 24.76 6.76 38.76
C VAL A 234 25.83 6.18 39.67
N MET A 235 27.07 6.60 39.49
CA MET A 235 28.17 6.34 40.42
C MET A 235 28.22 7.49 41.42
N VAL A 236 28.06 7.19 42.71
CA VAL A 236 28.10 8.18 43.80
C VAL A 236 29.35 7.95 44.65
N ASP A 237 30.17 8.97 44.82
CA ASP A 237 31.35 8.90 45.69
C ASP A 237 31.02 9.24 47.16
N SER A 238 32.03 9.14 48.05
CA SER A 238 31.86 9.42 49.48
C SER A 238 31.54 10.88 49.82
N ASP A 239 31.80 11.81 48.88
CA ASP A 239 31.46 13.22 49.01
C ASP A 239 30.05 13.52 48.46
N GLY A 240 29.35 12.51 47.95
CA GLY A 240 28.05 12.64 47.32
C GLY A 240 28.11 13.17 45.88
N ARG A 241 29.27 13.15 45.21
CA ARG A 241 29.35 13.52 43.79
C ARG A 241 28.85 12.39 42.91
N GLU A 242 27.99 12.74 41.98
CA GLU A 242 27.41 11.83 41.01
C GLU A 242 28.14 11.88 39.67
N THR A 243 28.36 10.70 39.09
CA THR A 243 28.89 10.53 37.73
C THR A 243 28.02 9.56 36.94
N VAL A 244 27.66 9.96 35.71
CA VAL A 244 26.88 9.15 34.78
C VAL A 244 27.69 8.79 33.53
N ALA A 245 27.35 7.66 32.91
CA ALA A 245 27.89 7.25 31.63
C ALA A 245 26.89 7.54 30.51
N VAL A 246 27.40 8.01 29.36
CA VAL A 246 26.59 8.29 28.16
C VAL A 246 27.26 7.65 26.94
N HIS A 247 26.47 7.18 25.98
CA HIS A 247 27.01 6.48 24.83
C HIS A 247 27.47 7.46 23.73
N ARG A 248 28.53 7.11 22.98
CA ARG A 248 29.04 7.97 21.90
C ARG A 248 28.19 7.84 20.63
N GLY A 249 27.61 6.66 20.40
CA GLY A 249 26.75 6.38 19.24
C GLY A 249 25.53 7.30 19.15
N ASP A 250 24.98 7.73 20.29
CA ASP A 250 23.82 8.64 20.32
C ASP A 250 24.16 9.98 19.64
N GLY A 251 25.42 10.40 19.72
CA GLY A 251 25.90 11.60 19.04
C GLY A 251 25.80 11.50 17.51
N LEU A 252 25.97 10.31 16.92
CA LEU A 252 25.83 10.11 15.48
C LEU A 252 24.36 10.20 15.06
N GLY A 253 23.45 9.58 15.82
CA GLY A 253 22.01 9.67 15.57
C GLY A 253 21.48 11.10 15.68
N ILE A 254 21.87 11.79 16.76
CA ILE A 254 21.49 13.19 16.99
C ILE A 254 22.05 14.12 15.90
N ALA A 255 23.30 13.90 15.45
CA ALA A 255 23.86 14.66 14.34
C ALA A 255 23.11 14.42 13.01
N ALA A 256 22.67 13.18 12.75
CA ALA A 256 21.87 12.86 11.57
C ALA A 256 20.50 13.56 11.60
N LEU A 257 19.80 13.54 12.75
CA LEU A 257 18.53 14.25 12.94
C LEU A 257 18.68 15.76 12.72
N ARG A 258 19.73 16.37 13.25
CA ARG A 258 20.04 17.79 13.01
C ARG A 258 20.30 18.09 11.53
N LYS A 259 21.06 17.22 10.85
CA LYS A 259 21.33 17.38 9.41
C LYS A 259 20.05 17.25 8.57
N ALA A 260 19.10 16.44 9.02
CA ALA A 260 17.78 16.30 8.41
C ALA A 260 16.83 17.47 8.73
N GLY A 261 17.26 18.46 9.54
CA GLY A 261 16.45 19.63 9.88
C GLY A 261 15.37 19.38 10.93
N VAL A 262 15.42 18.24 11.64
CA VAL A 262 14.45 17.91 12.69
C VAL A 262 14.71 18.78 13.92
N PRO A 263 13.72 19.53 14.43
CA PRO A 263 13.85 20.24 15.70
C PRO A 263 14.11 19.26 16.86
N LEU A 264 15.15 19.55 17.65
CA LEU A 264 15.56 18.71 18.79
C LEU A 264 15.51 19.49 20.09
N LEU A 265 15.16 18.80 21.18
CA LEU A 265 15.22 19.32 22.53
C LEU A 265 15.61 18.21 23.51
N ILE A 266 16.53 18.48 24.43
CA ILE A 266 16.71 17.65 25.62
C ILE A 266 15.85 18.26 26.73
N LEU A 267 14.91 17.48 27.27
CA LEU A 267 14.00 17.90 28.32
C LEU A 267 14.07 16.92 29.49
N SER A 268 14.63 17.36 30.61
CA SER A 268 14.89 16.50 31.76
C SER A 268 14.42 17.10 33.08
N THR A 269 14.00 16.25 34.02
CA THR A 269 13.79 16.63 35.43
C THR A 269 15.12 16.76 36.18
N GLU A 270 16.20 16.19 35.65
CA GLU A 270 17.50 16.15 36.32
C GLU A 270 18.10 17.55 36.46
N GLN A 271 18.45 17.90 37.69
CA GLN A 271 19.00 19.20 38.07
C GLN A 271 20.52 19.24 37.89
N ASN A 272 21.17 18.07 37.85
CA ASN A 272 22.60 17.95 37.70
C ASN A 272 23.08 18.62 36.40
N PRO A 273 24.11 19.51 36.46
CA PRO A 273 24.64 20.20 35.29
C PRO A 273 25.19 19.30 34.18
N VAL A 274 25.35 18.00 34.43
CA VAL A 274 25.78 17.02 33.44
C VAL A 274 24.85 16.97 32.22
N VAL A 275 23.55 17.18 32.41
CA VAL A 275 22.55 17.26 31.32
C VAL A 275 22.90 18.38 30.36
N ALA A 276 23.12 19.58 30.89
CA ALA A 276 23.48 20.75 30.11
C ALA A 276 24.86 20.59 29.44
N ALA A 277 25.83 19.96 30.10
CA ALA A 277 27.13 19.66 29.52
C ALA A 277 27.02 18.70 28.33
N ARG A 278 26.17 17.67 28.44
CA ARG A 278 25.90 16.73 27.35
C ARG A 278 25.20 17.41 26.18
N ALA A 279 24.17 18.20 26.46
CA ALA A 279 23.44 18.96 25.44
C ALA A 279 24.35 19.90 24.63
N ARG A 280 25.23 20.63 25.31
CA ARG A 280 26.25 21.49 24.65
C ARG A 280 27.16 20.68 23.73
N LYS A 281 27.61 19.50 24.16
CA LYS A 281 28.45 18.62 23.33
C LYS A 281 27.71 18.14 22.08
N LEU A 282 26.41 17.88 22.19
CA LEU A 282 25.56 17.42 21.09
C LEU A 282 25.04 18.57 20.20
N GLN A 283 25.21 19.82 20.65
CA GLN A 283 24.65 21.02 20.03
C GLN A 283 23.11 20.95 19.93
N VAL A 284 22.47 20.51 21.00
CA VAL A 284 21.00 20.40 21.13
C VAL A 284 20.53 21.38 22.22
N PRO A 285 19.43 22.13 22.00
CA PRO A 285 18.76 22.91 23.05
C PRO A 285 18.42 22.05 24.27
N VAL A 286 18.42 22.64 25.46
CA VAL A 286 18.16 21.90 26.70
C VAL A 286 17.33 22.70 27.68
N LEU A 287 16.35 22.02 28.26
CA LEU A 287 15.61 22.43 29.45
C LEU A 287 15.80 21.32 30.49
N HIS A 288 16.47 21.61 31.59
CA HIS A 288 16.74 20.62 32.65
C HIS A 288 16.42 21.20 34.02
N GLY A 289 16.22 20.33 35.03
CA GLY A 289 15.64 20.73 36.31
C GLY A 289 14.18 21.18 36.19
N ILE A 290 13.44 20.64 35.21
CA ILE A 290 12.04 20.98 34.94
C ILE A 290 11.14 19.84 35.40
N ASP A 291 10.40 20.05 36.49
CA ASP A 291 9.47 19.04 37.01
C ASP A 291 8.24 18.84 36.11
N ARG A 292 7.75 19.92 35.49
CA ARG A 292 6.56 19.92 34.62
C ARG A 292 6.91 19.99 33.14
N LYS A 293 7.36 18.85 32.61
CA LYS A 293 7.71 18.69 31.19
C LYS A 293 6.55 19.02 30.24
N ASP A 294 5.32 18.74 30.66
CA ASP A 294 4.09 19.00 29.89
C ASP A 294 3.83 20.48 29.64
N GLU A 295 4.19 21.35 30.59
CA GLU A 295 4.06 22.80 30.44
C GLU A 295 5.22 23.38 29.64
N ALA A 296 6.44 22.89 29.88
CA ALA A 296 7.62 23.34 29.16
C ALA A 296 7.57 23.05 27.66
N LEU A 297 6.89 21.98 27.23
CA LEU A 297 6.67 21.66 25.82
C LEU A 297 5.64 22.55 25.12
N LYS A 298 4.79 23.26 25.87
CA LYS A 298 3.75 24.14 25.33
C LYS A 298 4.19 25.59 25.17
N GLN A 299 5.38 25.94 25.65
CA GLN A 299 5.98 27.28 25.59
C GLN A 299 6.96 27.37 24.42
#